data_AF-A0AB39KS27-F1
#
_entry.id   AF-A0AB39KS27-F1
#
_cell.length_a   1.000
_cell.length_b   1.000
_cell.length_c   1.000
_cell.angle_alpha   90.00
_cell.angle_beta   90.00
_cell.angle_gamma   90.00
#
_symmetry.space_group_name_H-M   'P 1'
#
loop_
_entity.id
_entity.type
_entity.pdbx_description
1 polymer ?
#
loop_
_entity_poly.entity_id
_entity_poly.type
_entity_poly.pdbx_seq_one_letter_code
_entity_poly.pdbx_strand_id
1 'polypeptide(L)' 'MKRVIALALLVAACSAEPRSKSYFVAHPEEAKAVLARCEAGEHRGDECVNARASEREMRRRARMEMARRTFEAR' A
#
# COMPACT_ATOMS: atom_id res chain seq x y z
N MET A 1 25.46 -3.68 41.96
CA MET A 1 24.09 -4.08 41.57
C MET A 1 23.87 -3.72 40.11
N LYS A 2 23.22 -4.62 39.39
CA LYS A 2 23.33 -4.87 37.94
C LYS A 2 22.83 -3.70 37.09
N ARG A 3 23.71 -3.15 36.25
CA ARG A 3 23.36 -2.26 35.13
C ARG A 3 22.62 -3.08 34.07
N VAL A 4 21.31 -3.27 34.23
CA VAL A 4 20.45 -3.78 33.15
C VAL A 4 20.04 -2.58 32.31
N ILE A 5 21.00 -2.05 31.56
CA ILE A 5 20.76 -0.99 30.59
C ILE A 5 20.12 -1.65 29.37
N ALA A 6 18.82 -1.41 29.22
CA ALA A 6 18.10 -1.20 27.96
C ALA A 6 18.69 -1.92 26.73
N LEU A 7 18.38 -3.21 26.59
CA LEU A 7 18.64 -3.98 25.36
C LEU A 7 17.31 -4.38 24.69
N ALA A 8 16.46 -3.40 24.40
CA ALA A 8 15.14 -3.65 23.78
C ALA A 8 14.76 -2.69 22.65
N LEU A 9 15.70 -1.90 22.11
CA LEU A 9 15.40 -0.85 21.11
C LEU A 9 16.04 -1.06 19.72
N LEU A 10 16.66 -2.21 19.42
CA LEU A 10 17.40 -2.39 18.17
C LEU A 10 16.66 -3.16 17.05
N VAL A 11 15.35 -3.42 17.16
CA VAL A 11 14.60 -4.13 16.10
C VAL A 11 13.95 -3.19 15.07
N ALA A 12 14.03 -1.88 15.26
CA ALA A 12 13.39 -0.91 14.36
C ALA A 12 14.38 -0.37 13.31
N ALA A 13 14.77 -1.16 12.30
CA ALA A 13 15.45 -0.57 11.14
C ALA A 13 15.44 -1.37 9.83
N CYS A 14 15.06 -2.65 9.82
CA CYS A 14 14.95 -3.38 8.55
C CYS A 14 13.52 -3.22 8.01
N SER A 15 13.14 -1.99 7.64
CA SER A 15 11.93 -1.80 6.83
C SER A 15 12.23 -2.34 5.44
N ALA A 16 11.44 -3.30 4.96
CA ALA A 16 11.52 -3.74 3.58
C ALA A 16 11.37 -2.53 2.64
N GLU A 17 12.08 -2.58 1.51
CA GLU A 17 11.98 -1.56 0.46
C GLU A 17 10.50 -1.35 0.08
N PRO A 18 10.01 -0.09 0.00
CA PRO A 18 8.64 0.17 -0.38
C PRO A 18 8.30 -0.44 -1.75
N ARG A 19 7.27 -1.27 -1.78
CA ARG A 19 6.73 -1.86 -3.00
C ARG A 19 6.13 -0.78 -3.87
N SER A 20 6.30 -0.94 -5.17
CA SER A 20 5.91 0.06 -6.16
C SER A 20 4.39 0.13 -6.37
N LYS A 21 3.92 1.25 -6.93
CA LYS A 21 2.54 1.37 -7.40
C LYS A 21 2.14 0.22 -8.33
N SER A 22 3.01 -0.15 -9.28
CA SER A 22 2.71 -1.18 -10.28
C SER A 22 2.56 -2.56 -9.65
N TYR A 23 3.36 -2.88 -8.62
CA TYR A 23 3.17 -4.08 -7.82
C TYR A 23 1.74 -4.12 -7.25
N PHE A 24 1.31 -3.06 -6.58
CA PHE A 24 -0.03 -3.03 -5.98
C PHE A 24 -1.18 -3.00 -7.00
N VAL A 25 -0.94 -2.56 -8.24
CA VAL A 25 -1.92 -2.70 -9.32
C VAL A 25 -2.07 -4.18 -9.74
N ALA A 26 -0.97 -4.94 -9.72
CA ALA A 26 -1.00 -6.39 -9.98
C ALA A 26 -1.48 -7.21 -8.77
N HIS A 27 -1.34 -6.66 -7.55
CA HIS A 27 -1.64 -7.31 -6.28
C HIS A 27 -2.68 -6.49 -5.47
N PRO A 28 -3.95 -6.41 -5.91
CA PRO A 28 -4.96 -5.53 -5.33
C PRO A 28 -5.32 -5.88 -3.88
N GLU A 29 -5.34 -7.18 -3.52
CA GLU A 29 -5.66 -7.60 -2.16
C GLU A 29 -4.56 -7.21 -1.16
N GLU A 30 -3.29 -7.27 -1.59
CA GLU A 30 -2.17 -6.78 -0.80
C GLU A 30 -2.22 -5.26 -0.63
N ALA A 31 -2.65 -4.53 -1.68
CA ALA A 31 -2.86 -3.10 -1.59
C ALA A 31 -3.89 -2.75 -0.50
N LYS A 32 -5.03 -3.47 -0.45
CA LYS A 32 -6.05 -3.30 0.59
C LYS A 32 -5.49 -3.58 2.00
N ALA A 33 -4.75 -4.67 2.15
CA ALA A 33 -4.15 -5.03 3.44
C ALA A 33 -3.16 -3.95 3.92
N VAL A 34 -2.34 -3.42 3.02
CA VAL A 34 -1.43 -2.31 3.33
C VAL A 34 -2.17 -1.04 3.68
N LEU A 35 -3.22 -0.69 2.93
CA LEU A 35 -4.03 0.51 3.21
C LEU A 35 -4.68 0.45 4.59
N ALA A 36 -5.21 -0.70 5.00
CA ALA A 36 -5.77 -0.88 6.35
C ALA A 36 -4.70 -0.65 7.45
N ARG A 37 -3.48 -1.15 7.25
CA ARG A 37 -2.35 -0.88 8.17
C ARG A 37 -1.91 0.58 8.15
N CYS A 38 -1.98 1.25 7.00
CA CYS A 38 -1.71 2.68 6.89
C CYS A 38 -2.74 3.53 7.64
N GLU A 39 -4.01 3.13 7.62
CA GLU A 39 -5.10 3.77 8.37
C GLU A 39 -4.95 3.54 9.88
N ALA A 40 -4.53 2.34 10.29
CA ALA A 40 -4.18 2.02 11.68
C ALA A 40 -2.89 2.70 12.17
N GLY A 41 -2.13 3.35 11.27
CA GLY A 41 -0.87 4.01 11.59
C GLY A 41 0.34 3.06 11.76
N GLU A 42 0.17 1.77 11.47
CA GLU A 42 1.21 0.73 11.51
C GLU A 42 2.22 0.85 10.36
N HIS A 43 1.79 1.40 9.22
CA HIS A 43 2.64 1.71 8.07
C HIS A 43 2.59 3.20 7.75
N ARG A 44 3.74 3.75 7.35
CA ARG A 44 3.91 5.14 6.92
C ARG A 44 4.90 5.21 5.76
N GLY A 45 5.00 6.38 5.12
CA GLY A 45 5.93 6.61 4.03
C GLY A 45 5.49 6.03 2.69
N ASP A 46 6.45 5.74 1.84
CA ASP A 46 6.23 5.47 0.41
C ASP A 46 5.38 4.23 0.14
N GLU A 47 5.39 3.24 1.04
CA GLU A 47 4.53 2.05 0.95
C GLU A 47 3.04 2.45 0.91
N CYS A 48 2.65 3.35 1.81
CA CYS A 48 1.28 3.87 1.87
C CYS A 48 0.96 4.80 0.70
N VAL A 49 1.95 5.56 0.21
CA VAL A 49 1.79 6.42 -0.98
C VAL A 49 1.52 5.56 -2.22
N ASN A 50 2.32 4.51 -2.41
CA ASN A 50 2.25 3.60 -3.54
C ASN A 50 0.95 2.78 -3.53
N ALA A 51 0.55 2.25 -2.38
CA ALA A 51 -0.72 1.52 -2.23
C ALA A 51 -1.94 2.42 -2.50
N ARG A 52 -1.95 3.67 -2.01
CA ARG A 52 -3.03 4.62 -2.35
C ARG A 52 -3.04 4.99 -3.83
N ALA A 53 -1.86 5.14 -4.43
CA ALA A 53 -1.74 5.46 -5.85
C ALA A 53 -2.23 4.32 -6.75
N SER A 54 -2.06 3.06 -6.36
CA SER A 54 -2.59 1.91 -7.11
C SER A 54 -4.11 1.87 -7.03
N GLU A 55 -4.72 2.12 -5.87
CA GLU A 55 -6.17 2.13 -5.72
C GLU A 55 -6.82 3.19 -6.64
N ARG A 56 -6.27 4.41 -6.66
CA ARG A 56 -6.74 5.47 -7.57
C ARG A 56 -6.62 5.05 -9.04
N GLU A 57 -5.53 4.39 -9.41
CA GLU A 57 -5.30 3.90 -10.77
C GLU A 57 -6.29 2.80 -11.16
N MET A 58 -6.55 1.84 -10.29
CA MET A 58 -7.53 0.77 -10.52
C MET A 58 -8.95 1.34 -10.68
N ARG A 59 -9.35 2.25 -9.79
CA ARG A 59 -10.65 2.96 -9.91
C ARG A 59 -10.75 3.77 -11.19
N ARG A 60 -9.65 4.38 -11.65
CA ARG A 60 -9.59 5.07 -12.95
C ARG A 60 -9.80 4.09 -14.10
N ARG A 61 -9.07 2.96 -14.11
CA ARG A 61 -9.20 1.92 -15.15
C ARG A 61 -10.61 1.35 -15.22
N ALA A 62 -11.20 1.01 -14.08
CA ALA A 62 -12.57 0.51 -14.01
C ALA A 62 -13.57 1.50 -14.61
N ARG A 63 -13.45 2.80 -14.32
CA ARG A 63 -14.32 3.83 -14.92
C ARG A 63 -14.15 3.94 -16.43
N MET A 64 -12.91 3.90 -16.93
CA MET A 64 -12.64 3.93 -18.37
C MET A 64 -13.18 2.69 -19.08
N GLU A 65 -13.06 1.52 -18.45
CA GLU A 65 -13.61 0.28 -18.98
C GLU A 65 -15.14 0.33 -19.06
N MET A 66 -15.80 0.80 -18.01
CA MET A 66 -17.26 0.99 -18.02
C MET A 66 -17.68 1.97 -19.11
N ALA A 67 -16.99 3.11 -19.26
CA ALA A 67 -17.29 4.07 -20.31
C ALA A 67 -17.12 3.48 -21.72
N ARG A 68 -16.07 2.67 -21.93
CA ARG A 68 -15.84 1.96 -23.19
C ARG A 68 -16.99 0.99 -23.50
N ARG A 69 -17.39 0.16 -22.53
CA ARG A 69 -18.51 -0.79 -22.68
C ARG A 69 -19.82 -0.08 -23.04
N THR A 70 -20.10 1.07 -22.43
CA THR A 70 -21.30 1.85 -22.74
C THR A 70 -21.29 2.38 -24.18
N PHE A 71 -20.11 2.78 -24.69
CA PHE A 71 -19.99 3.22 -26.08
C PHE A 71 -20.14 2.06 -27.07
N GLU A 72 -19.53 0.91 -26.77
CA GLU A 72 -19.62 -0.31 -27.60
C GLU A 72 -21.04 -0.90 -27.64
N ALA A 73 -21.85 -0.67 -26.60
CA ALA A 73 -23.22 -1.15 -26.52
C ALA A 73 -24.26 -0.26 -27.23
N ARG A 74 -23.82 0.82 -27.89
CA ARG A 74 -24.68 1.77 -28.62
C ARG A 74 -24.57 1.56 -30.13
#